data_AF-A0A1V1NSC9-F1
#
_entry.id   AF-A0A1V1NSC9-F1
#
_cell.length_a   1.000
_cell.length_b   1.000
_cell.length_c   1.000
_cell.angle_alpha   90.00
_cell.angle_beta   90.00
_cell.angle_gamma   90.00
#
_symmetry.space_group_name_H-M   'P 1'
#
loop_
_entity.id
_entity.type
_entity.pdbx_description
1 polymer ?
#
loop_
_entity_poly.entity_id
_entity_poly.type
_entity_poly.pdbx_seq_one_letter_code
_entity_poly.pdbx_strand_id
1 'polypeptide(L)'
;MIKPARKNVTNFLTDIKEVIKKNQFAHPINLVWQLNSKIRGWANFHRHVVSKKIFGQVDFEITKTIWKWARKRHPTKSRKWVKQRYFYRTEKGRDWCFFGKRDGKKATLTKAMDVRIKRHIKIKGNANPYDPEWEMYFERRLEKETTEKLRYRSRIYDLWHQQNGICPVCRKHITEESGWHKHHIIWRTDGGRDTNENLVLLHPNCHRQVHSQKWKVGKLGLEKGP
;
A
#
# COMPACT_ATOMS: atom_id res chain seq x y z
N MET A 1 -19.58 12.48 12.75
CA MET A 1 -18.73 11.31 12.41
C MET A 1 -18.89 11.00 10.93
N ILE A 2 -17.82 11.08 10.13
CA ILE A 2 -17.91 10.90 8.66
C ILE A 2 -17.95 9.40 8.31
N LYS A 3 -18.92 9.01 7.47
CA LYS A 3 -19.12 7.64 6.98
C LYS A 3 -19.24 7.67 5.45
N PRO A 4 -18.90 6.58 4.74
CA PRO A 4 -19.19 6.45 3.32
C PRO A 4 -20.66 6.73 3.01
N ALA A 5 -20.92 7.54 1.98
CA ALA A 5 -22.29 7.87 1.56
C ALA A 5 -23.01 6.62 1.03
N ARG A 6 -24.30 6.46 1.38
CA ARG A 6 -25.11 5.30 0.96
C ARG A 6 -25.10 5.10 -0.56
N LYS A 7 -25.26 6.19 -1.32
CA LYS A 7 -25.22 6.17 -2.80
C LYS A 7 -23.89 5.60 -3.33
N ASN A 8 -22.75 5.96 -2.73
CA ASN A 8 -21.44 5.45 -3.15
C ASN A 8 -21.33 3.93 -2.89
N VAL A 9 -21.78 3.46 -1.73
CA VAL A 9 -21.80 2.03 -1.39
C VAL A 9 -22.68 1.25 -2.37
N THR A 10 -23.89 1.76 -2.67
CA THR A 10 -24.80 1.13 -3.62
C THR A 10 -24.19 1.05 -5.02
N ASN A 11 -23.63 2.15 -5.52
CA ASN A 11 -22.99 2.19 -6.84
C ASN A 11 -21.83 1.18 -6.93
N PHE A 12 -21.01 1.09 -5.88
CA PHE A 12 -19.93 0.12 -5.81
C PHE A 12 -20.45 -1.33 -5.85
N LEU A 13 -21.49 -1.66 -5.08
CA LEU A 13 -22.08 -2.98 -5.11
C LEU A 13 -22.75 -3.31 -6.46
N THR A 14 -23.32 -2.33 -7.14
CA THR A 14 -23.87 -2.49 -8.49
C THR A 14 -22.77 -2.83 -9.49
N ASP A 15 -21.67 -2.08 -9.51
CA ASP A 15 -20.50 -2.35 -10.36
C ASP A 15 -19.93 -3.76 -10.10
N ILE A 16 -19.80 -4.17 -8.83
CA ILE A 16 -19.35 -5.53 -8.48
C ILE A 16 -20.31 -6.60 -9.01
N LYS A 17 -21.63 -6.39 -8.89
CA LYS A 17 -22.64 -7.32 -9.42
C LYS A 17 -22.54 -7.44 -10.94
N GLU A 18 -22.31 -6.34 -11.65
CA GLU A 18 -22.13 -6.33 -13.10
C GLU A 18 -20.87 -7.11 -13.51
N VAL A 19 -19.75 -6.92 -12.81
CA VAL A 19 -18.52 -7.68 -13.04
C VAL A 19 -18.78 -9.19 -12.87
N ILE A 20 -19.47 -9.58 -11.79
CA ILE A 20 -19.81 -10.99 -11.55
C ILE A 20 -20.71 -11.53 -12.68
N LYS A 21 -21.70 -10.75 -13.12
CA LYS A 21 -22.63 -11.13 -14.20
C LYS A 21 -21.92 -11.30 -15.54
N LYS A 22 -21.02 -10.38 -15.92
CA LYS A 22 -20.20 -10.47 -17.14
C LYS A 22 -19.27 -11.69 -17.12
N ASN A 23 -18.82 -12.10 -15.94
CA ASN A 23 -17.95 -13.26 -15.73
C ASN A 23 -18.73 -14.55 -15.39
N GLN A 24 -19.95 -14.74 -15.92
CA GLN A 24 -20.79 -15.90 -15.60
C GLN A 24 -20.10 -17.25 -15.88
N PHE A 25 -19.41 -17.36 -17.02
CA PHE A 25 -18.73 -18.58 -17.45
C PHE A 25 -17.21 -18.55 -17.25
N ALA A 26 -16.65 -17.39 -16.93
CA ALA A 26 -15.21 -17.20 -16.76
C ALA A 26 -14.61 -18.09 -15.65
N HIS A 27 -13.31 -18.36 -15.75
CA HIS A 27 -12.60 -19.12 -14.73
C HIS A 27 -12.61 -18.35 -13.39
N PRO A 28 -12.83 -19.00 -12.22
CA PRO A 28 -12.99 -18.31 -10.93
C PRO A 28 -11.81 -17.40 -10.56
N ILE A 29 -10.60 -17.77 -10.96
CA ILE A 29 -9.39 -16.99 -10.67
C ILE A 29 -9.42 -15.60 -11.32
N ASN A 30 -9.97 -15.49 -12.54
CA ASN A 30 -10.07 -14.22 -13.27
C ASN A 30 -11.07 -13.29 -12.57
N LEU A 31 -12.18 -13.85 -12.09
CA LEU A 31 -13.16 -13.12 -11.29
C LEU A 31 -12.53 -12.62 -9.99
N VAL A 32 -11.75 -13.46 -9.28
CA VAL A 32 -11.04 -13.04 -8.07
C VAL A 32 -10.11 -11.86 -8.35
N TRP A 33 -9.33 -11.89 -9.43
CA TRP A 33 -8.41 -10.79 -9.75
C TRP A 33 -9.14 -9.48 -10.04
N GLN A 34 -10.19 -9.50 -10.87
CA GLN A 34 -10.98 -8.31 -11.19
C GLN A 34 -11.68 -7.73 -9.95
N LEU A 35 -12.23 -8.57 -9.08
CA LEU A 35 -12.87 -8.10 -7.86
C LEU A 35 -11.84 -7.57 -6.86
N ASN A 36 -10.67 -8.19 -6.75
CA ASN A 36 -9.64 -7.78 -5.81
C ASN A 36 -9.10 -6.37 -6.07
N SER A 37 -8.90 -5.99 -7.33
CA SER A 37 -8.45 -4.62 -7.66
C SER A 37 -9.51 -3.58 -7.25
N LYS A 38 -10.78 -3.83 -7.58
CA LYS A 38 -11.91 -2.95 -7.23
C LYS A 38 -12.13 -2.83 -5.72
N ILE A 39 -12.15 -3.96 -5.00
CA ILE A 39 -12.33 -3.99 -3.54
C ILE A 39 -11.19 -3.27 -2.84
N ARG A 40 -9.93 -3.52 -3.24
CA ARG A 40 -8.78 -2.85 -2.64
C ARG A 40 -8.82 -1.34 -2.89
N GLY A 41 -9.09 -0.91 -4.12
CA GLY A 41 -9.20 0.52 -4.44
C GLY A 41 -10.27 1.21 -3.60
N TRP A 42 -11.47 0.65 -3.58
CA TRP A 42 -12.60 1.21 -2.83
C TRP A 42 -12.37 1.22 -1.32
N ALA A 43 -11.85 0.13 -0.75
CA ALA A 43 -11.57 0.05 0.68
C ALA A 43 -10.42 0.98 1.10
N ASN A 44 -9.40 1.16 0.26
CA ASN A 44 -8.32 2.12 0.52
C ASN A 44 -8.83 3.57 0.48
N PHE A 45 -9.71 3.92 -0.46
CA PHE A 45 -10.32 5.25 -0.53
C PHE A 45 -11.09 5.58 0.76
N HIS A 46 -11.89 4.63 1.24
CA HIS A 46 -12.72 4.80 2.44
C HIS A 46 -12.01 4.46 3.76
N ARG A 47 -10.71 4.15 3.77
CA ARG A 47 -9.98 3.74 4.99
C ARG A 47 -9.83 4.87 6.01
N HIS A 48 -10.04 6.11 5.58
CA HIS A 48 -9.82 7.32 6.38
C HIS A 48 -11.05 7.77 7.17
N VAL A 49 -12.21 7.22 6.85
CA VAL A 49 -13.49 7.53 7.49
C VAL A 49 -14.01 6.32 8.27
N VAL A 50 -15.14 6.46 8.98
CA VAL A 50 -15.67 5.39 9.83
C VAL A 50 -16.38 4.34 8.97
N SER A 51 -15.60 3.39 8.46
CA SER A 51 -16.03 2.48 7.40
C SER A 51 -16.13 1.00 7.80
N LYS A 52 -15.63 0.57 8.97
CA LYS A 52 -15.56 -0.87 9.30
C LYS A 52 -16.89 -1.60 9.21
N LYS A 53 -17.96 -1.06 9.81
CA LYS A 53 -19.29 -1.69 9.73
C LYS A 53 -19.75 -1.84 8.27
N ILE A 54 -19.50 -0.82 7.45
CA ILE A 54 -19.87 -0.81 6.03
C ILE A 54 -19.00 -1.79 5.23
N PHE A 55 -17.70 -1.91 5.53
CA PHE A 55 -16.83 -2.92 4.92
C PHE A 55 -17.37 -4.33 5.15
N GLY A 56 -17.82 -4.64 6.37
CA GLY A 56 -18.45 -5.93 6.68
C GLY A 56 -19.73 -6.17 5.88
N GLN A 57 -20.59 -5.16 5.75
CA GLN A 57 -21.81 -5.23 4.94
C GLN A 57 -21.49 -5.46 3.46
N VAL A 58 -20.50 -4.74 2.92
CA VAL A 58 -20.03 -4.90 1.54
C VAL A 58 -19.49 -6.30 1.31
N ASP A 59 -18.62 -6.80 2.19
CA ASP A 59 -18.06 -8.15 2.09
C ASP A 59 -19.15 -9.23 2.12
N PHE A 60 -20.17 -9.05 2.96
CA PHE A 60 -21.33 -9.93 3.02
C PHE A 60 -22.12 -9.95 1.70
N GLU A 61 -22.46 -8.77 1.17
CA GLU A 61 -23.21 -8.66 -0.09
C GLU A 61 -22.44 -9.20 -1.30
N ILE A 62 -21.12 -8.99 -1.34
CA ILE A 62 -20.26 -9.57 -2.37
C ILE A 62 -20.27 -11.10 -2.25
N THR A 63 -20.06 -11.65 -1.04
CA THR A 63 -20.07 -13.10 -0.80
C THR A 63 -21.41 -13.72 -1.20
N LYS A 64 -22.52 -13.08 -0.84
CA LYS A 64 -23.88 -13.50 -1.20
C LYS A 64 -24.08 -13.51 -2.72
N THR A 65 -23.58 -12.50 -3.41
CA THR A 65 -23.66 -12.41 -4.88
C THR A 65 -22.84 -13.51 -5.56
N ILE A 66 -21.62 -13.75 -5.08
CA ILE A 66 -20.75 -14.83 -5.57
C ILE A 66 -21.39 -16.20 -5.31
N TRP A 67 -22.03 -16.40 -4.15
CA TRP A 67 -22.75 -17.63 -3.85
C TRP A 67 -23.88 -17.90 -4.86
N LYS A 68 -24.67 -16.88 -5.21
CA LYS A 68 -25.70 -16.99 -6.26
C LYS A 68 -25.09 -17.35 -7.61
N TRP A 69 -23.99 -16.68 -7.99
CA TRP A 69 -23.24 -16.99 -9.21
C TRP A 69 -22.76 -18.44 -9.23
N ALA A 70 -22.17 -18.93 -8.14
CA ALA A 70 -21.67 -20.29 -8.02
C ALA A 70 -22.80 -21.33 -8.09
N ARG A 71 -23.93 -21.07 -7.42
CA ARG A 71 -25.13 -21.93 -7.48
C ARG A 71 -25.73 -21.98 -8.89
N LYS A 72 -25.78 -20.85 -9.60
CA LYS A 72 -26.32 -20.79 -10.98
C LYS A 72 -25.51 -21.63 -11.96
N ARG A 73 -24.19 -21.78 -11.74
CA ARG A 73 -23.32 -22.62 -12.59
C ARG A 73 -23.54 -24.12 -12.39
N HIS A 74 -24.13 -24.53 -11.27
CA HIS A 74 -24.29 -25.94 -10.90
C HIS A 74 -25.71 -26.21 -10.39
N PRO A 75 -26.73 -26.12 -11.26
CA PRO A 75 -28.12 -26.27 -10.86
C PRO A 75 -28.41 -27.66 -10.26
N THR A 76 -27.72 -28.70 -10.76
CA THR A 76 -27.91 -30.10 -10.34
C THR A 76 -27.09 -30.51 -9.12
N LYS A 77 -26.10 -29.71 -8.69
CA LYS A 77 -25.22 -30.08 -7.57
C LYS A 77 -25.76 -29.58 -6.24
N SER A 78 -25.46 -30.31 -5.17
CA SER A 78 -25.86 -29.94 -3.81
C SER A 78 -25.18 -28.64 -3.35
N ARG A 79 -25.79 -27.95 -2.37
CA ARG A 79 -25.20 -26.73 -1.78
C ARG A 79 -23.84 -27.02 -1.14
N LYS A 80 -23.70 -28.17 -0.48
CA LYS A 80 -22.44 -28.62 0.15
C LYS A 80 -21.32 -28.75 -0.88
N TRP A 81 -21.60 -29.38 -2.03
CA TRP A 81 -20.64 -29.53 -3.11
C TRP A 81 -20.21 -28.17 -3.67
N VAL A 82 -21.15 -27.25 -3.92
CA VAL A 82 -20.83 -25.90 -4.41
C VAL A 82 -19.97 -25.13 -3.41
N LYS A 83 -20.25 -25.24 -2.10
CA LYS A 83 -19.40 -24.63 -1.06
C LYS A 83 -17.97 -25.15 -1.17
N GLN A 84 -17.78 -26.48 -1.18
CA GLN A 84 -16.45 -27.10 -1.24
C GLN A 84 -15.70 -26.78 -2.55
N ARG A 85 -16.41 -26.59 -3.65
CA ARG A 85 -15.81 -26.31 -4.97
C ARG A 85 -15.22 -24.91 -5.09
N TYR A 86 -15.80 -23.91 -4.41
CA TYR A 86 -15.51 -22.48 -4.62
C TYR A 86 -15.05 -21.74 -3.36
N PHE A 87 -15.31 -22.29 -2.18
CA PHE A 87 -15.01 -21.67 -0.90
C PHE A 87 -14.18 -22.63 -0.05
N TYR A 88 -13.26 -22.07 0.72
CA TYR A 88 -12.46 -22.83 1.69
C TYR A 88 -12.44 -22.14 3.05
N ARG A 89 -12.07 -22.90 4.07
CA ARG A 89 -11.73 -22.40 5.39
C ARG A 89 -10.22 -22.24 5.49
N THR A 90 -9.75 -21.09 5.95
CA THR A 90 -8.33 -20.86 6.18
C THR A 90 -7.88 -21.58 7.46
N GLU A 91 -6.57 -21.84 7.57
CA GLU A 91 -5.93 -22.35 8.79
C GLU A 91 -6.22 -21.46 10.01
N LYS A 92 -6.28 -20.13 9.79
CA LYS A 92 -6.65 -19.12 10.80
C LYS A 92 -8.14 -19.12 11.15
N GLY A 93 -8.88 -20.15 10.78
CA GLY A 93 -10.29 -20.36 11.13
C GLY A 93 -11.32 -19.62 10.27
N ARG A 94 -10.91 -18.78 9.32
CA ARG A 94 -11.82 -17.96 8.49
C ARG A 94 -12.49 -18.81 7.42
N ASP A 95 -13.79 -19.03 7.54
CA ASP A 95 -14.59 -19.76 6.55
C ASP A 95 -15.14 -18.82 5.44
N TRP A 96 -15.75 -19.42 4.42
CA TRP A 96 -16.36 -18.74 3.28
C TRP A 96 -15.38 -17.85 2.49
N CYS A 97 -14.13 -18.32 2.35
CA CYS A 97 -13.14 -17.65 1.53
C CYS A 97 -13.29 -18.09 0.06
N PHE A 98 -13.86 -17.24 -0.79
CA PHE A 98 -13.95 -17.49 -2.22
C PHE A 98 -12.56 -17.48 -2.87
N PHE A 99 -12.27 -18.47 -3.71
CA PHE A 99 -10.98 -18.58 -4.39
C PHE A 99 -11.09 -19.14 -5.80
N GLY A 100 -10.03 -18.94 -6.58
CA GLY A 100 -9.80 -19.63 -7.83
C GLY A 100 -8.37 -20.17 -7.89
N LYS A 101 -8.20 -21.33 -8.52
CA LYS A 101 -6.89 -21.94 -8.76
C LYS A 101 -6.76 -22.34 -10.22
N ARG A 102 -5.69 -21.94 -10.91
CA ARG A 102 -5.37 -22.29 -12.30
C ARG A 102 -3.85 -22.36 -12.45
N ASP A 103 -3.33 -23.39 -13.13
CA ASP A 103 -1.91 -23.52 -13.47
C ASP A 103 -0.97 -23.31 -12.26
N GLY A 104 -1.29 -23.97 -11.14
CA GLY A 104 -0.57 -23.82 -9.87
C GLY A 104 -0.84 -22.52 -9.10
N LYS A 105 -1.32 -21.46 -9.76
CA LYS A 105 -1.65 -20.17 -9.12
C LYS A 105 -2.98 -20.23 -8.39
N LYS A 106 -2.99 -19.85 -7.12
CA LYS A 106 -4.21 -19.71 -6.29
C LYS A 106 -4.41 -18.24 -5.94
N ALA A 107 -5.61 -17.72 -6.15
CA ALA A 107 -6.00 -16.39 -5.72
C ALA A 107 -7.25 -16.47 -4.84
N THR A 108 -7.25 -15.74 -3.73
CA THR A 108 -8.38 -15.63 -2.81
C THR A 108 -8.95 -14.22 -2.87
N LEU A 109 -10.27 -14.11 -2.74
CA LEU A 109 -10.95 -12.82 -2.69
C LEU A 109 -10.52 -12.05 -1.42
N THR A 110 -10.07 -10.82 -1.62
CA THR A 110 -9.69 -9.89 -0.56
C THR A 110 -10.96 -9.35 0.08
N LYS A 111 -10.99 -9.24 1.41
CA LYS A 111 -12.10 -8.62 2.14
C LYS A 111 -11.81 -7.14 2.38
N ALA A 112 -12.78 -6.26 2.18
CA ALA A 112 -12.69 -4.86 2.55
C ALA A 112 -12.41 -4.73 4.06
N MET A 113 -12.95 -5.64 4.87
CA MET A 113 -12.68 -5.75 6.31
C MET A 113 -11.22 -6.01 6.67
N ASP A 114 -10.36 -6.43 5.75
CA ASP A 114 -8.94 -6.60 6.06
C ASP A 114 -8.17 -5.27 5.98
N VAL A 115 -8.73 -4.23 5.35
CA VAL A 115 -8.10 -2.92 5.26
C VAL A 115 -8.14 -2.20 6.60
N ARG A 116 -6.96 -1.83 7.12
CA ARG A 116 -6.81 -1.09 8.38
C ARG A 116 -7.28 0.36 8.22
N ILE A 117 -8.21 0.77 9.09
CA ILE A 117 -8.67 2.15 9.18
C ILE A 117 -7.52 3.04 9.67
N LYS A 118 -7.31 4.17 8.98
CA LYS A 118 -6.28 5.16 9.31
C LYS A 118 -6.93 6.52 9.47
N ARG A 119 -7.14 6.94 10.70
CA ARG A 119 -7.76 8.25 10.99
C ARG A 119 -6.79 9.37 10.66
N HIS A 120 -7.30 10.45 10.06
CA HIS A 120 -6.52 11.68 9.93
C HIS A 120 -6.26 12.29 11.30
N ILE A 121 -5.01 12.63 11.59
CA ILE A 121 -4.61 13.33 12.80
C ILE A 121 -4.52 14.81 12.44
N LYS A 122 -5.36 15.65 13.07
CA LYS A 122 -5.32 17.11 12.87
C LYS A 122 -3.97 17.68 13.33
N ILE A 123 -3.52 18.74 12.67
CA ILE A 123 -2.41 19.55 13.17
C ILE A 123 -2.89 20.26 14.43
N LYS A 124 -2.03 20.40 15.44
CA LYS A 124 -2.35 21.15 16.67
C LYS A 124 -2.62 22.60 16.29
N GLY A 125 -3.72 23.18 16.76
CA GLY A 125 -4.19 24.49 16.29
C GLY A 125 -3.23 25.66 16.57
N ASN A 126 -2.45 25.55 17.64
CA ASN A 126 -1.42 26.52 18.02
C ASN A 126 -0.02 26.21 17.45
N ALA A 127 0.12 25.16 16.63
CA ALA A 127 1.42 24.79 16.09
C ALA A 127 1.85 25.77 14.99
N ASN A 128 2.99 26.44 15.20
CA ASN A 128 3.61 27.32 14.23
C ASN A 128 4.87 26.65 13.62
N PRO A 129 4.93 26.41 12.30
CA PRO A 129 6.09 25.81 11.65
C PRO A 129 7.41 26.59 11.76
N TYR A 130 7.34 27.88 12.08
CA TYR A 130 8.51 28.77 12.17
C TYR A 130 8.98 29.03 13.60
N ASP A 131 8.29 28.46 14.59
CA ASP A 131 8.63 28.60 15.99
C ASP A 131 9.45 27.37 16.45
N PRO A 132 10.68 27.57 16.99
CA PRO A 132 11.54 26.48 17.46
C PRO A 132 10.86 25.52 18.46
N GLU A 133 9.89 26.00 19.26
CA GLU A 133 9.16 25.14 20.21
C GLU A 133 8.42 23.99 19.50
N TRP A 134 8.01 24.20 18.24
CA TRP A 134 7.22 23.23 17.46
C TRP A 134 8.06 22.36 16.53
N GLU A 135 9.37 22.56 16.44
CA GLU A 135 10.27 21.87 15.52
C GLU A 135 10.15 20.34 15.69
N MET A 136 10.34 19.84 16.91
CA MET A 136 10.20 18.41 17.23
C MET A 136 8.80 17.83 16.93
N TYR A 137 7.75 18.66 16.94
CA TYR A 137 6.40 18.21 16.61
C TYR A 137 6.23 17.98 15.12
N PHE A 138 6.73 18.90 14.29
CA PHE A 138 6.69 18.78 12.83
C PHE A 138 7.65 17.70 12.31
N GLU A 139 8.84 17.56 12.89
CA GLU A 139 9.79 16.50 12.55
C GLU A 139 9.20 15.10 12.77
N ARG A 140 8.66 14.82 13.98
CA ARG A 140 8.02 13.53 14.28
C ARG A 140 6.83 13.23 13.37
N ARG A 141 6.15 14.27 12.89
CA ARG A 141 5.00 14.13 11.99
C ARG A 141 5.46 13.82 10.56
N LEU A 142 6.52 14.49 10.10
CA LEU A 142 7.18 14.28 8.82
C LEU A 142 7.78 12.87 8.72
N GLU A 143 8.46 12.43 9.77
CA GLU A 143 9.02 11.08 9.89
C GLU A 143 7.93 10.01 9.80
N LYS A 144 6.82 10.16 10.53
CA LYS A 144 5.70 9.20 10.48
C LYS A 144 5.09 9.10 9.09
N GLU A 145 4.86 10.24 8.45
CA GLU A 145 4.30 10.27 7.10
C GLU A 145 5.25 9.62 6.08
N THR A 146 6.53 10.00 6.13
CA THR A 146 7.56 9.49 5.22
C THR A 146 7.79 7.99 5.43
N THR A 147 7.87 7.53 6.68
CA THR A 147 7.99 6.10 7.03
C THR A 147 6.82 5.29 6.50
N GLU A 148 5.57 5.73 6.71
CA GLU A 148 4.40 5.01 6.22
C GLU A 148 4.38 4.89 4.69
N LYS A 149 4.86 5.92 3.98
CA LYS A 149 4.95 5.93 2.52
C LYS A 149 6.19 5.22 1.99
N LEU A 150 7.28 5.09 2.75
CA LEU A 150 8.46 4.33 2.33
C LEU A 150 8.38 2.84 2.70
N ARG A 151 7.51 2.46 3.65
CA ARG A 151 7.38 1.08 4.15
C ARG A 151 7.15 0.01 3.07
N TYR A 152 6.55 0.38 1.92
CA TYR A 152 6.35 -0.55 0.80
C TYR A 152 7.55 -0.64 -0.15
N ARG A 153 8.58 0.19 0.04
CA ARG A 153 9.87 0.19 -0.67
C ARG A 153 10.98 -0.11 0.34
N SER A 154 11.03 -1.34 0.87
CA SER A 154 11.90 -1.74 1.98
C SER A 154 13.32 -1.19 1.87
N ARG A 155 13.95 -1.36 0.70
CA ARG A 155 15.32 -0.91 0.46
C ARG A 155 15.52 0.62 0.55
N ILE A 156 14.54 1.42 0.11
CA ILE A 156 14.59 2.87 0.24
C ILE A 156 14.33 3.28 1.69
N TYR A 157 13.39 2.61 2.36
CA TYR A 157 13.13 2.82 3.77
C TYR A 157 14.37 2.55 4.63
N ASP A 158 15.08 1.45 4.38
CA ASP A 158 16.28 1.08 5.12
C ASP A 158 17.37 2.16 4.97
N LEU A 159 17.61 2.63 3.74
CA LEU A 159 18.58 3.70 3.48
C LEU A 159 18.16 5.03 4.14
N TRP A 160 16.87 5.39 4.03
CA TRP A 160 16.33 6.58 4.65
C TRP A 160 16.50 6.53 6.18
N HIS A 161 16.12 5.42 6.80
CA HIS A 161 16.23 5.23 8.24
C HIS A 161 17.70 5.19 8.72
N GLN A 162 18.61 4.57 7.96
CA GLN A 162 20.05 4.58 8.29
C GLN A 162 20.66 5.99 8.31
N GLN A 163 20.08 6.93 7.57
CA GLN A 163 20.54 8.32 7.48
C GLN A 163 19.68 9.27 8.34
N ASN A 164 18.81 8.73 9.22
CA ASN A 164 17.80 9.49 9.97
C ASN A 164 16.91 10.38 9.08
N GLY A 165 16.74 10.00 7.81
CA GLY A 165 16.01 10.78 6.83
C GLY A 165 16.70 12.07 6.39
N ILE A 166 17.97 12.29 6.72
CA ILE A 166 18.71 13.51 6.42
C ILE A 166 19.59 13.30 5.19
N CYS A 167 19.57 14.27 4.27
CA CYS A 167 20.47 14.28 3.12
C CYS A 167 21.91 14.60 3.60
N PRO A 168 22.91 13.75 3.33
CA PRO A 168 24.29 13.96 3.78
C PRO A 168 24.98 15.17 3.14
N VAL A 169 24.43 15.71 2.04
CA VAL A 169 24.97 16.87 1.33
C VAL A 169 24.47 18.19 1.94
N CYS A 170 23.16 18.40 1.99
CA CYS A 170 22.57 19.67 2.42
C CYS A 170 22.10 19.67 3.88
N ARG A 171 22.18 18.53 4.58
CA ARG A 171 21.72 18.32 5.97
C ARG A 171 20.23 18.60 6.21
N LYS A 172 19.42 18.71 5.15
CA LYS A 172 17.96 18.83 5.23
C LYS A 172 17.28 17.48 5.12
N HIS A 173 16.06 17.38 5.66
CA HIS A 173 15.23 16.19 5.58
C HIS A 173 14.87 15.82 4.13
N ILE A 174 14.94 14.52 3.83
CA ILE A 174 14.45 13.90 2.60
C ILE A 174 12.99 13.51 2.83
N THR A 175 12.10 14.15 2.08
CA THR A 175 10.65 13.96 2.11
C THR A 175 10.17 13.42 0.77
N GLU A 176 8.91 13.01 0.69
CA GLU A 176 8.30 12.64 -0.58
C GLU A 176 8.24 13.82 -1.56
N GLU A 177 7.93 15.01 -1.05
CA GLU A 177 7.85 16.24 -1.85
C GLU A 177 9.21 16.64 -2.42
N SER A 178 10.27 16.52 -1.62
CA SER A 178 11.63 16.80 -2.10
C SER A 178 12.12 15.75 -3.10
N GLY A 179 11.51 14.56 -3.09
CA GLY A 179 11.99 13.38 -3.80
C GLY A 179 13.37 12.92 -3.32
N TRP A 180 13.86 11.84 -3.91
CA TRP A 180 15.19 11.30 -3.61
C TRP A 180 15.75 10.54 -4.80
N HIS A 181 17.08 10.59 -4.94
CA HIS A 181 17.86 9.73 -5.82
C HIS A 181 18.79 8.85 -4.98
N LYS A 182 19.02 7.62 -5.44
CA LYS A 182 20.06 6.74 -4.89
C LYS A 182 21.41 7.13 -5.49
N HIS A 183 22.42 7.24 -4.64
CA HIS A 183 23.80 7.49 -5.04
C HIS A 183 24.70 6.38 -4.52
N HIS A 184 25.67 5.95 -5.33
CA HIS A 184 26.70 5.01 -4.90
C HIS A 184 27.86 5.78 -4.28
N ILE A 185 28.25 5.44 -3.04
CA ILE A 185 29.37 6.08 -2.33
C ILE A 185 30.67 5.84 -3.10
N ILE A 186 30.94 4.57 -3.42
CA ILE A 186 31.95 4.13 -4.39
C ILE A 186 31.22 3.95 -5.71
N TRP A 187 31.68 4.66 -6.74
CA TRP A 187 31.05 4.63 -8.06
C TRP A 187 31.14 3.23 -8.66
N ARG A 188 30.15 2.85 -9.46
CA ARG A 188 30.14 1.53 -10.11
C ARG A 188 31.33 1.33 -11.04
N THR A 189 31.77 2.40 -11.71
CA THR A 189 32.98 2.41 -12.55
C THR A 189 34.24 2.11 -11.76
N ASP A 190 34.24 2.44 -10.48
CA ASP A 190 35.39 2.33 -9.57
C ASP A 190 35.28 1.04 -8.71
N GLY A 191 34.49 0.07 -9.15
CA GLY A 191 34.29 -1.22 -8.47
C GLY A 191 33.22 -1.21 -7.36
N GLY A 192 32.45 -0.14 -7.21
CA GLY A 192 31.40 -0.02 -6.20
C GLY A 192 30.21 -0.96 -6.45
N ARG A 193 29.88 -1.78 -5.45
CA ARG A 193 28.74 -2.73 -5.53
C ARG A 193 27.39 -2.05 -5.27
N ASP A 194 26.32 -2.61 -5.82
CA ASP A 194 24.95 -2.15 -5.54
C ASP A 194 24.40 -2.75 -4.24
N THR A 195 25.03 -2.45 -3.10
CA THR A 195 24.60 -2.91 -1.77
C THR A 195 24.15 -1.74 -0.90
N ASN A 196 23.45 -2.01 0.21
CA ASN A 196 22.97 -0.93 1.10
C ASN A 196 24.12 -0.23 1.84
N GLU A 197 25.27 -0.88 2.01
CA GLU A 197 26.48 -0.29 2.58
C GLU A 197 27.07 0.77 1.65
N ASN A 198 26.98 0.56 0.34
CA ASN A 198 27.53 1.45 -0.68
C ASN A 198 26.50 2.44 -1.26
N LEU A 199 25.32 2.57 -0.66
CA LEU A 199 24.26 3.46 -1.13
C LEU A 199 23.91 4.53 -0.10
N VAL A 200 23.58 5.71 -0.61
CA VAL A 200 23.00 6.83 0.15
C VAL A 200 21.82 7.43 -0.62
N LEU A 201 20.94 8.13 0.11
CA LEU A 201 19.84 8.88 -0.50
C LEU A 201 20.20 10.36 -0.51
N LEU A 202 20.05 10.98 -1.68
CA LEU A 202 20.28 12.41 -1.87
C LEU A 202 19.01 13.06 -2.43
N HIS A 203 18.81 14.34 -2.15
CA HIS A 203 17.86 15.14 -2.94
C HIS A 203 18.29 15.15 -4.42
N PRO A 204 17.36 15.25 -5.38
CA PRO A 204 17.70 15.28 -6.80
C PRO A 204 18.71 16.38 -7.19
N ASN A 205 18.61 17.57 -6.57
CA ASN A 205 19.56 18.65 -6.79
C ASN A 205 20.94 18.35 -6.19
N CYS A 206 20.99 17.83 -4.96
CA CYS A 206 22.24 17.42 -4.32
C CYS A 206 22.94 16.31 -5.11
N HIS A 207 22.18 15.35 -5.64
CA HIS A 207 22.71 14.30 -6.50
C HIS A 207 23.37 14.86 -7.76
N ARG A 208 22.73 15.83 -8.43
CA ARG A 208 23.32 16.51 -9.60
C ARG A 208 24.61 17.25 -9.24
N GLN A 209 24.64 17.97 -8.10
CA GLN A 209 25.83 18.68 -7.63
C GLN A 209 27.01 17.73 -7.40
N VAL A 210 26.77 16.59 -6.75
CA VAL A 210 27.78 15.57 -6.49
C VAL A 210 28.40 15.03 -7.78
N HIS A 211 27.60 14.74 -8.80
CA HIS A 211 28.09 14.30 -10.11
C HIS A 211 28.87 15.41 -10.84
N SER A 212 28.37 16.65 -10.81
CA SER A 212 29.02 17.78 -11.49
C SER A 212 30.34 18.20 -10.85
N GLN A 213 30.41 18.16 -9.51
CA GLN A 213 31.56 18.64 -8.74
C GLN A 213 32.46 17.50 -8.27
N LYS A 214 32.14 16.24 -8.62
CA LYS A 214 32.87 15.02 -8.25
C LYS A 214 33.11 14.91 -6.74
N TRP A 215 32.13 15.32 -5.93
CA TRP A 215 32.23 15.24 -4.48
C TRP A 215 32.20 13.80 -3.99
N LYS A 216 32.99 13.48 -2.96
CA LYS A 216 32.89 12.22 -2.23
C LYS A 216 31.83 12.34 -1.15
N VAL A 217 30.84 11.45 -1.17
CA VAL A 217 29.70 11.47 -0.25
C VAL A 217 29.70 10.20 0.58
N GLY A 218 29.84 10.32 1.89
CA GLY A 218 29.68 9.23 2.84
C GLY A 218 28.29 9.21 3.49
N LYS A 219 28.01 8.16 4.27
CA LYS A 219 26.73 8.04 5.01
C LYS A 219 26.54 9.12 6.08
N LEU A 220 27.64 9.63 6.65
CA LEU A 220 27.62 10.62 7.73
C LEU A 220 27.79 12.06 7.23
N GLY A 221 27.92 12.30 5.92
CA GLY A 221 28.08 13.63 5.36
C GLY A 221 28.95 13.68 4.09
N LEU A 222 29.15 14.89 3.59
CA LEU A 222 30.24 15.18 2.65
C LEU A 222 31.58 15.02 3.36
N GLU A 223 32.44 14.16 2.81
CA GLU A 223 33.85 14.18 3.13
C GLU A 223 34.50 15.08 2.09
N LYS A 224 35.17 16.15 2.55
CA LYS A 224 36.00 16.95 1.63
C LYS A 224 37.07 16.00 1.09
N GLY A 225 37.04 15.77 -0.23
CA GLY A 225 38.15 15.13 -0.91
C GLY A 225 39.41 15.99 -0.76
N PRO A 226 40.60 15.37 -0.91
CA PRO A 226 41.85 16.14 -1.01
C PRO A 226 41.79 17.16 -2.14
#